data_AF-A0A8C6SJF6-F1
#
_entry.id   AF-A0A8C6SJF6-F1
#
_cell.length_a   1.000
_cell.length_b   1.000
_cell.length_c   1.000
_cell.angle_alpha   90.00
_cell.angle_beta   90.00
_cell.angle_gamma   90.00
#
_symmetry.space_group_name_H-M   'P 1'
#
loop_
_entity.id
_entity.type
_entity.pdbx_description
1 polymer ?
#
loop_
_entity_poly.entity_id
_entity_poly.type
_entity_poly.pdbx_seq_one_letter_code
_entity_poly.pdbx_strand_id
1 'polypeptide(L)'
;AVGAGEDRVAPSLNPPVVVHCSAGVGRTGVVILTELMISCLEHNEVPVMLAKLRQQRMLMVQTISQYKFVYQVLINFLKNSRLI
;
A
#
# COMPACT_ATOMS: atom_id res chain seq x y z
N ALA A 1 15.59 37.27 -8.83
CA ALA A 1 16.11 35.93 -8.50
C ALA A 1 15.70 35.63 -7.07
N VAL A 2 14.60 34.88 -6.88
CA VAL A 2 14.09 34.51 -5.55
C VAL A 2 14.29 33.01 -5.43
N GLY A 3 15.08 32.60 -4.43
CA GLY A 3 15.50 31.23 -4.23
C GLY A 3 14.32 30.30 -3.97
N ALA A 4 14.34 29.15 -4.63
CA ALA A 4 13.48 28.04 -4.33
C ALA A 4 13.77 27.57 -2.90
N GLY A 5 12.77 27.63 -2.02
CA GLY A 5 12.83 26.97 -0.72
C GLY A 5 12.81 25.47 -0.95
N GLU A 6 13.94 24.81 -0.72
CA GLU A 6 13.95 23.37 -0.46
C GLU A 6 13.26 23.13 0.88
N ASP A 7 12.00 22.70 0.82
CA ASP A 7 11.27 22.14 1.96
C ASP A 7 12.04 20.92 2.48
N ARG A 8 12.92 21.16 3.46
CA ARG A 8 13.60 20.10 4.20
C ARG A 8 12.57 19.41 5.09
N VAL A 9 11.93 18.38 4.55
CA VAL A 9 11.11 17.44 5.32
C VAL A 9 12.01 16.86 6.42
N ALA A 10 11.69 17.13 7.68
CA ALA A 10 12.39 16.55 8.82
C ALA A 10 12.43 15.02 8.67
N PRO A 11 13.56 14.35 8.95
CA PRO A 11 13.66 12.89 8.76
C PRO A 11 12.60 12.20 9.60
N SER A 12 11.75 11.39 8.95
CA SER A 12 10.76 10.58 9.64
C SER A 12 11.46 9.62 10.59
N LEU A 13 11.00 9.54 11.85
CA LEU A 13 11.53 8.60 12.84
C LEU A 13 11.33 7.13 12.44
N ASN A 14 10.44 6.89 11.46
CA ASN A 14 10.18 5.58 10.89
C ASN A 14 10.89 5.47 9.53
N PRO A 15 11.98 4.69 9.41
CA PRO A 15 12.62 4.44 8.14
C PRO A 15 11.71 3.60 7.22
N PRO A 16 11.81 3.74 5.88
CA PRO A 16 11.04 2.93 4.95
C PRO A 16 11.36 1.42 5.09
N VAL A 17 10.33 0.58 5.02
CA VAL A 17 10.47 -0.88 4.98
C VAL A 17 10.72 -1.34 3.55
N VAL A 18 11.79 -2.11 3.32
CA VAL A 18 12.08 -2.70 2.00
C VAL A 18 11.25 -3.95 1.79
N VAL A 19 10.41 -3.95 0.75
CA VAL A 19 9.63 -5.12 0.32
C VAL A 19 10.04 -5.49 -1.10
N HIS A 20 10.52 -6.71 -1.32
CA HIS A 20 10.93 -7.16 -2.64
C HIS A 20 10.40 -8.55 -2.98
N CYS A 21 10.38 -8.84 -4.28
CA CYS A 21 10.24 -10.19 -4.80
C CYS A 21 11.28 -10.36 -5.93
N SER A 22 10.94 -10.99 -7.06
CA SER A 22 11.84 -11.07 -8.22
C SER A 22 11.85 -9.74 -9.00
N ALA A 23 10.71 -9.31 -9.57
CA ALA A 23 10.59 -8.04 -10.29
C ALA A 23 10.17 -6.85 -9.39
N GLY A 24 9.83 -7.12 -8.13
CA GLY A 24 9.41 -6.09 -7.17
C GLY A 24 8.08 -5.42 -7.50
N VAL A 25 7.14 -6.12 -8.16
CA VAL A 25 5.84 -5.55 -8.57
C VAL A 25 4.63 -6.45 -8.24
N GLY A 26 4.71 -7.75 -8.50
CA GLY A 26 3.59 -8.69 -8.25
C GLY A 26 3.33 -8.94 -6.77
N ARG A 27 4.12 -9.82 -6.14
CA ARG A 27 4.00 -10.12 -4.70
C ARG A 27 4.31 -8.92 -3.80
N THR A 28 5.28 -8.08 -4.18
CA THR A 28 5.55 -6.80 -3.51
C THR A 28 4.30 -5.92 -3.47
N GLY A 29 3.59 -5.78 -4.60
CA GLY A 29 2.34 -5.03 -4.65
C GLY A 29 1.23 -5.63 -3.81
N VAL A 30 1.13 -6.96 -3.73
CA VAL A 30 0.15 -7.64 -2.86
C VAL A 30 0.38 -7.28 -1.40
N VAL A 31 1.63 -7.38 -0.92
CA VAL A 31 1.96 -7.08 0.49
C VAL A 31 1.67 -5.61 0.81
N ILE A 32 2.18 -4.68 0.00
CA ILE A 32 2.02 -3.25 0.24
C ILE A 32 0.54 -2.84 0.13
N LEU A 33 -0.19 -3.32 -0.88
CA LEU A 33 -1.60 -2.98 -1.04
C LEU A 33 -2.44 -3.50 0.13
N THR A 34 -2.16 -4.72 0.61
CA THR A 34 -2.88 -5.30 1.74
C THR A 34 -2.71 -4.44 2.99
N GLU A 35 -1.47 -4.07 3.32
CA GLU A 35 -1.17 -3.21 4.47
C GLU A 35 -1.90 -1.87 4.40
N LEU A 36 -1.81 -1.19 3.25
CA LEU A 36 -2.48 0.10 3.04
C LEU A 36 -3.99 -0.02 3.17
N MET A 37 -4.60 -1.08 2.63
CA MET A 37 -6.04 -1.28 2.69
C MET A 37 -6.51 -1.66 4.10
N ILE A 38 -5.72 -2.43 4.87
CA ILE A 38 -5.99 -2.69 6.30
C ILE A 38 -5.99 -1.37 7.07
N SER A 39 -4.97 -0.53 6.87
CA SER A 39 -4.91 0.79 7.51
C SER A 39 -6.12 1.67 7.14
N CYS A 40 -6.54 1.70 5.86
CA CYS A 40 -7.77 2.41 5.47
C CYS A 40 -9.02 1.87 6.19
N LEU A 41 -9.17 0.55 6.32
CA LEU A 41 -10.31 -0.07 7.01
C LEU A 41 -10.34 0.30 8.50
N GLU A 42 -9.19 0.29 9.18
CA GLU A 42 -9.08 0.71 10.58
C GLU A 42 -9.47 2.18 10.79
N HIS A 43 -9.34 3.02 9.76
CA HIS A 43 -9.66 4.45 9.79
C HIS A 43 -10.98 4.79 9.09
N ASN A 44 -11.80 3.80 8.70
CA ASN A 44 -13.07 3.98 7.99
C ASN A 44 -12.96 4.76 6.66
N GLU A 45 -11.85 4.61 5.93
CA GLU A 45 -11.64 5.24 4.62
C GLU A 45 -12.02 4.30 3.47
N VAL A 46 -12.43 4.87 2.33
CA VAL A 46 -12.70 4.11 1.09
C VAL A 46 -11.37 3.83 0.36
N PRO A 47 -10.89 2.58 0.28
CA PRO A 47 -9.54 2.31 -0.20
C PRO A 47 -9.48 2.28 -1.73
N VAL A 48 -9.01 3.38 -2.34
CA VAL A 48 -8.58 3.41 -3.76
C VAL A 48 -7.06 3.48 -3.82
N MET A 49 -6.40 2.39 -3.42
CA MET A 49 -4.95 2.37 -3.19
C MET A 49 -4.13 1.76 -4.33
N LEU A 50 -4.70 0.83 -5.12
CA LEU A 50 -3.96 0.20 -6.22
C LEU A 50 -3.54 1.21 -7.30
N ALA A 51 -4.42 2.15 -7.65
CA ALA A 51 -4.09 3.22 -8.60
C ALA A 51 -2.92 4.08 -8.10
N LYS A 52 -2.95 4.47 -6.81
CA LYS A 52 -1.87 5.24 -6.16
C LYS A 52 -0.54 4.48 -6.16
N LEU A 53 -0.56 3.17 -5.87
CA LEU A 53 0.66 2.34 -5.95
C LEU A 53 1.21 2.29 -7.38
N ARG A 54 0.34 2.16 -8.39
CA ARG A 54 0.76 2.11 -9.79
C ARG A 54 1.30 3.44 -10.32
N GLN A 55 0.93 4.56 -9.70
CA GLN A 55 1.53 5.88 -9.97
C GLN A 55 2.96 5.99 -9.43
N GLN A 56 3.28 5.34 -8.31
CA GLN A 56 4.62 5.37 -7.72
C GLN A 56 5.55 4.29 -8.29
N ARG A 57 5.02 3.12 -8.64
CA ARG A 57 5.75 2.03 -9.29
C ARG A 57 4.82 1.28 -10.23
N MET A 58 5.16 1.21 -11.50
CA MET A 58 4.29 0.57 -12.49
C MET A 58 4.05 -0.92 -12.20
N LEU A 59 2.94 -1.44 -12.71
CA LEU A 59 2.59 -2.88 -12.69
C LEU A 59 2.44 -3.52 -11.30
N MET A 60 2.33 -2.70 -10.24
CA MET A 60 2.01 -3.20 -8.89
C MET A 60 0.72 -4.03 -8.93
N VAL A 61 0.78 -5.24 -8.36
CA VAL A 61 -0.25 -6.30 -8.47
C VAL A 61 -0.52 -6.67 -9.93
N GLN A 62 0.07 -7.76 -10.40
CA GLN A 62 0.16 -8.10 -11.82
C GLN A 62 -1.01 -8.95 -12.35
N THR A 63 -1.67 -9.71 -11.49
CA THR A 63 -2.71 -10.66 -11.93
C THR A 63 -4.01 -10.46 -11.17
N ILE A 64 -5.11 -10.88 -11.80
CA ILE A 64 -6.43 -10.88 -11.18
C ILE A 64 -6.43 -11.75 -9.91
N SER A 65 -5.75 -12.89 -9.93
CA SER A 65 -5.65 -13.78 -8.76
C SER A 65 -4.94 -13.12 -7.58
N GLN A 66 -3.89 -12.34 -7.83
CA GLN A 66 -3.23 -11.53 -6.79
C GLN A 66 -4.17 -10.47 -6.21
N TYR A 67 -4.93 -9.78 -7.07
CA TYR A 67 -5.89 -8.78 -6.62
C TYR A 67 -7.03 -9.41 -5.81
N LYS A 68 -7.59 -10.54 -6.26
CA LYS A 68 -8.58 -11.33 -5.51
C LYS A 68 -8.03 -11.79 -4.16
N PHE A 69 -6.77 -12.22 -4.12
CA PHE A 69 -6.13 -12.64 -2.88
C PHE A 69 -6.05 -11.50 -1.86
N VAL A 70 -5.76 -10.27 -2.28
CA VAL A 70 -5.82 -9.10 -1.38
C VAL A 70 -7.20 -8.99 -0.74
N TYR A 71 -8.29 -9.06 -1.52
CA TYR A 71 -9.65 -9.02 -0.94
C TYR A 71 -9.95 -10.22 -0.02
N GLN A 72 -9.46 -11.41 -0.33
CA GLN A 72 -9.62 -12.57 0.57
C GLN A 72 -8.94 -12.31 1.92
N VAL A 73 -7.75 -11.73 1.92
CA VAL A 73 -7.04 -11.35 3.15
C VAL A 73 -7.80 -10.25 3.91
N LEU A 74 -8.33 -9.23 3.23
CA LEU A 74 -9.12 -8.17 3.87
C LEU A 74 -10.41 -8.69 4.49
N ILE A 75 -11.13 -9.58 3.79
CA ILE A 75 -12.32 -10.24 4.34
C ILE A 75 -11.95 -11.07 5.57
N ASN A 76 -10.84 -11.81 5.51
CA ASN A 76 -10.36 -12.56 6.65
C ASN A 76 -9.95 -11.65 7.81
N PHE A 77 -9.29 -10.53 7.55
CA PHE A 77 -8.94 -9.54 8.55
C PHE A 77 -10.21 -9.03 9.25
N LEU A 78 -11.21 -8.56 8.49
CA LEU A 78 -12.47 -8.06 9.08
C LEU A 78 -13.19 -9.09 9.93
N LYS A 79 -13.21 -10.38 9.52
CA LYS A 79 -13.81 -11.47 10.31
C LYS A 79 -13.11 -11.75 11.64
N ASN A 80 -11.81 -11.43 11.74
CA ASN A 80 -11.00 -11.68 12.93
C ASN A 80 -10.72 -10.40 13.74
N SER A 81 -11.07 -9.23 13.21
CA SER A 81 -10.95 -7.93 13.86
C SER A 81 -12.25 -7.58 14.58
N ARG A 82 -12.17 -6.75 15.63
CA ARG A 82 -13.36 -6.20 16.33
C ARG A 82 -13.95 -4.97 15.62
N LEU A 83 -13.66 -4.79 14.34
CA LEU A 83 -14.12 -3.66 13.53
C LEU A 83 -15.57 -3.85 13.06
N ILE A 84 -16.03 -5.10 13.03
CA ILE A 84 -17.41 -5.50 12.72
C ILE A 84 -17.89 -6.54 13.73
#